data_AF-A0A371EPK6-F1
#
_entry.id   AF-A0A371EPK6-F1
#
_cell.length_a   1.000
_cell.length_b   1.000
_cell.length_c   1.000
_cell.angle_alpha   90.00
_cell.angle_beta   90.00
_cell.angle_gamma   90.00
#
_symmetry.space_group_name_H-M   'P 1'
#
loop_
_entity.id
_entity.type
_entity.pdbx_description
1 polymer ?
#
loop_
_entity_poly.entity_id
_entity_poly.type
_entity_poly.pdbx_seq_one_letter_code
_entity_poly.pdbx_strand_id
1 'polypeptide(L)'
;MGERDINIPLLDAIKQIPKYAKFLKELCMHKRKKMKGGVELGGIVWALTRNDNLIAGTRQDLPKKCRDPIIFSILYTIGDYNFVDAMLDLGASINIMSTSIYKSLKCKDLEPTRMTIQLANRSVVQPLSVLEDVLVQVDELIFLLDFYVLDIENETPRKRSTLILG
;
A
#
# COMPACT_ATOMS: atom_id res chain seq x y z
N MET A 1 20.94 10.97 37.97
CA MET A 1 19.67 10.51 37.38
C MET A 1 19.97 10.30 35.91
N GLY A 2 20.22 9.06 35.50
CA GLY A 2 20.73 8.78 34.14
C GLY A 2 19.60 8.79 33.12
N GLU A 3 19.71 9.62 32.10
CA GLU A 3 18.91 9.50 30.88
C GLU A 3 19.18 8.12 30.29
N ARG A 4 18.16 7.27 30.25
CA ARG A 4 18.22 6.04 29.45
C ARG A 4 17.87 6.44 28.04
N ASP A 5 18.87 6.49 27.18
CA ASP A 5 18.66 6.63 25.74
C ASP A 5 17.85 5.43 25.25
N ILE A 6 16.59 5.68 24.90
CA ILE A 6 15.71 4.68 24.33
C ILE A 6 16.00 4.63 22.83
N ASN A 7 16.95 3.78 22.43
CA ASN A 7 17.22 3.46 21.03
C ASN A 7 16.19 2.45 20.51
N ILE A 8 14.97 2.92 20.21
CA ILE A 8 13.98 2.13 19.46
C ILE A 8 14.29 2.29 17.96
N PRO A 9 14.39 1.19 17.19
CA PRO A 9 14.53 1.28 15.75
C PRO A 9 13.45 2.16 15.13
N LEU A 10 13.81 3.02 14.18
CA LEU A 10 12.88 3.99 13.58
C LEU A 10 11.59 3.33 13.08
N LEU A 11 11.70 2.13 12.50
CA LEU A 11 10.55 1.37 12.02
C LEU A 11 9.58 1.00 13.14
N ASP A 12 10.09 0.57 14.28
CA ASP A 12 9.28 0.20 15.43
C ASP A 12 8.64 1.44 16.06
N ALA A 13 9.33 2.58 16.05
CA ALA A 13 8.76 3.85 16.47
C ALA A 13 7.62 4.31 15.54
N ILE A 14 7.75 4.12 14.22
CA ILE A 14 6.70 4.44 13.24
C ILE A 14 5.48 3.53 13.44
N LYS A 15 5.69 2.23 13.65
CA LYS A 15 4.61 1.26 13.92
C LYS A 15 3.86 1.58 15.21
N GLN A 16 4.59 2.00 16.27
CA GLN A 16 3.99 2.31 17.56
C GLN A 16 3.33 3.69 17.61
N ILE A 17 3.83 4.66 16.84
CA ILE A 17 3.40 6.06 16.90
C ILE A 17 3.01 6.53 15.49
N PRO A 18 1.71 6.41 15.12
CA PRO A 18 1.21 6.77 13.79
C PRO A 18 1.49 8.23 13.37
N LYS A 19 1.67 9.14 14.34
CA LYS A 19 2.01 10.55 14.08
C LYS A 19 3.33 10.70 13.31
N TYR A 20 4.30 9.80 13.53
CA TYR A 20 5.55 9.83 12.78
C TYR A 20 5.34 9.41 11.33
N ALA A 21 4.50 8.40 11.09
CA ALA A 21 4.15 7.98 9.74
C ALA A 21 3.54 9.14 8.94
N LYS A 22 2.57 9.84 9.54
CA LYS A 22 1.96 11.04 8.96
C LYS A 22 2.97 12.15 8.67
N PHE A 23 3.85 12.45 9.64
CA PHE A 23 4.89 13.46 9.45
C PHE A 23 5.84 13.11 8.28
N LEU A 24 6.25 11.84 8.18
CA LEU A 24 7.10 11.36 7.09
C LEU A 24 6.38 11.48 5.73
N LYS A 25 5.08 11.15 5.67
CA LYS A 25 4.25 11.32 4.47
C LYS A 25 4.18 12.79 4.05
N GLU A 26 3.89 13.69 4.98
CA GLU A 26 3.83 15.14 4.72
C GLU A 26 5.18 15.69 4.22
N LEU A 27 6.29 15.28 4.84
CA LEU A 27 7.64 15.68 4.45
C LEU A 27 7.97 15.26 3.01
N CYS A 28 7.61 14.02 2.64
CA CYS A 28 7.78 13.49 1.29
C CYS A 28 6.94 14.25 0.26
N MET A 29 5.68 14.56 0.57
CA MET A 29 4.82 15.35 -0.32
C MET A 29 5.35 16.77 -0.54
N HIS A 30 5.88 17.41 0.51
CA HIS A 30 6.49 18.75 0.41
C HIS A 30 7.73 18.75 -0.47
N LYS A 31 8.60 17.73 -0.36
CA LYS A 31 9.77 17.59 -1.23
C LYS A 31 9.36 17.45 -2.70
N ARG A 32 8.32 16.65 -2.99
CA ARG A 32 7.79 16.48 -4.35
C ARG A 32 7.19 17.77 -4.93
N LYS A 33 6.51 18.57 -4.09
CA LYS A 33 5.97 19.88 -4.48
C LYS A 33 7.07 20.90 -4.78
N LYS A 34 8.16 20.90 -4.00
CA LYS A 34 9.34 21.76 -4.25
C LYS A 34 10.11 21.39 -5.52
N MET A 35 10.08 20.13 -5.96
CA MET A 35 10.73 19.68 -7.20
C MET A 35 9.92 20.00 -8.48
N LYS A 36 8.63 20.35 -8.38
CA LYS A 36 7.81 20.76 -9.54
C LYS A 36 8.13 22.15 -10.10
N GLY A 37 9.02 22.92 -9.45
CA GLY A 37 9.40 24.28 -9.84
C GLY A 37 10.63 24.40 -10.74
N GLY A 38 11.23 23.31 -11.21
CA GLY A 38 12.39 23.39 -12.07
C GLY A 38 12.79 22.05 -12.67
N VAL A 39 12.93 22.07 -13.99
CA VAL A 39 13.45 21.04 -14.90
C VAL A 39 12.40 20.11 -15.49
N GLU A 40 12.36 20.20 -16.82
CA GLU A 40 11.53 19.48 -17.76
C GLU A 40 11.57 17.96 -17.59
N LEU A 41 10.40 17.41 -17.87
CA LEU A 41 10.08 16.04 -18.19
C LEU A 41 11.12 15.40 -19.15
N GLY A 42 12.03 14.61 -18.58
CA GLY A 42 13.01 13.84 -19.35
C GLY A 42 13.44 12.60 -18.59
N GLY A 43 12.59 11.56 -18.62
CA GLY A 43 12.92 10.17 -18.33
C GLY A 43 13.82 9.92 -17.11
N ILE A 44 13.21 9.69 -15.94
CA ILE A 44 13.85 8.85 -14.92
C ILE A 44 13.76 7.41 -15.42
N VAL A 45 14.55 7.13 -16.46
CA VAL A 45 15.10 5.81 -16.69
C VAL A 45 15.80 5.47 -15.38
N TRP A 46 15.23 4.53 -14.63
CA TRP A 46 15.93 3.86 -13.55
C TRP A 46 17.08 3.10 -14.19
N ALA A 47 18.15 3.82 -14.52
CA ALA A 47 19.40 3.28 -15.00
C ALA A 47 20.01 2.53 -13.82
N LEU A 48 19.55 1.28 -13.65
CA LEU A 48 20.29 0.23 -13.00
C LEU A 48 21.67 0.24 -13.65
N THR A 49 22.62 0.81 -12.91
CA THR A 49 24.03 0.82 -13.22
C THR A 49 24.44 -0.62 -13.50
N ARG A 50 24.72 -0.88 -14.77
CA ARG A 50 25.34 -2.08 -15.27
C ARG A 50 26.72 -2.19 -14.62
N ASN A 51 26.79 -2.90 -13.50
CA ASN A 51 28.03 -3.51 -13.03
C ASN A 51 28.11 -4.89 -13.68
N ASP A 52 28.60 -4.90 -14.92
CA ASP A 52 29.23 -6.09 -15.46
C ASP A 52 30.52 -6.27 -14.66
N ASN A 53 30.57 -7.27 -13.77
CA ASN A 53 31.66 -8.22 -13.62
C ASN A 53 31.52 -9.00 -12.30
N LEU A 54 31.51 -10.34 -12.45
CA LEU A 54 31.75 -11.37 -11.42
C LEU A 54 30.56 -11.54 -10.45
N ILE A 55 29.77 -12.60 -10.53
CA ILE A 55 30.17 -13.97 -10.23
C ILE A 55 29.26 -14.96 -10.98
N ALA A 56 29.91 -15.91 -11.66
CA ALA A 56 29.28 -17.09 -12.21
C ALA A 56 28.64 -17.94 -11.10
N GLY A 57 27.41 -18.42 -11.33
CA GLY A 57 26.88 -19.56 -10.59
C GLY A 57 25.84 -19.25 -9.53
N THR A 58 24.75 -18.56 -9.87
CA THR A 58 23.46 -18.86 -9.24
C THR A 58 22.37 -18.58 -10.26
N ARG A 59 21.78 -19.65 -10.83
CA ARG A 59 20.45 -19.55 -11.46
C ARG A 59 19.49 -19.16 -10.35
N GLN A 60 19.30 -17.87 -10.12
CA GLN A 60 18.07 -17.42 -9.50
C GLN A 60 16.98 -17.78 -10.51
N ASP A 61 16.19 -18.80 -10.17
CA ASP A 61 14.97 -19.10 -10.91
C ASP A 61 14.11 -17.83 -10.86
N LEU A 62 14.11 -17.08 -11.96
CA LEU A 62 13.16 -16.02 -12.18
C LEU A 62 11.77 -16.59 -11.93
N PRO A 63 10.90 -15.90 -11.15
CA PRO A 63 9.58 -16.42 -10.84
C PRO A 63 8.89 -16.81 -12.14
N LYS A 64 8.50 -18.09 -12.18
CA LYS A 64 7.94 -18.74 -13.36
C LYS A 64 6.76 -17.89 -13.86
N LYS A 65 6.83 -17.41 -15.10
CA LYS A 65 5.79 -16.57 -15.71
C LYS A 65 4.40 -17.20 -15.50
N CYS A 66 3.59 -16.59 -14.64
CA CYS A 66 2.21 -17.01 -14.41
C CYS A 66 1.41 -16.88 -15.72
N ARG A 67 0.77 -17.97 -16.13
CA ARG A 67 -0.21 -17.97 -17.22
C ARG A 67 -1.56 -17.60 -16.62
N ASP A 68 -1.87 -16.30 -16.68
CA ASP A 68 -3.18 -15.69 -16.98
C ASP A 68 -3.05 -14.16 -16.75
N PRO A 69 -3.49 -13.25 -17.66
CA PRO A 69 -2.95 -11.88 -17.72
C PRO A 69 -3.61 -10.80 -16.85
N ILE A 70 -4.65 -11.09 -16.06
CA ILE A 70 -5.59 -10.00 -15.69
C ILE A 70 -5.48 -9.55 -14.22
N ILE A 71 -5.01 -10.39 -13.28
CA ILE A 71 -4.97 -10.02 -11.85
C ILE A 71 -3.64 -10.48 -11.25
N PHE A 72 -2.79 -9.52 -10.87
CA PHE A 72 -1.61 -9.78 -10.05
C PHE A 72 -2.02 -9.69 -8.57
N SER A 73 -1.80 -10.78 -7.85
CA SER A 73 -2.09 -10.88 -6.43
C SER A 73 -0.80 -10.92 -5.62
N ILE A 74 -0.70 -10.09 -4.57
CA ILE A 74 0.45 -10.05 -3.67
C ILE A 74 0.04 -10.42 -2.24
N LEU A 75 1.00 -10.97 -1.50
CA LEU A 75 0.88 -11.15 -0.05
C LEU A 75 1.14 -9.82 0.64
N TYR A 76 0.39 -9.55 1.69
CA TYR A 76 0.55 -8.32 2.45
C TYR A 76 0.15 -8.49 3.91
N THR A 77 0.67 -7.61 4.75
CA THR A 77 0.36 -7.56 6.18
C THR A 77 -0.16 -6.17 6.52
N ILE A 78 -1.26 -6.10 7.27
CA ILE A 78 -1.77 -4.85 7.86
C ILE A 78 -1.87 -5.05 9.37
N GLY A 79 -1.15 -4.23 10.13
CA GLY A 79 -0.95 -4.48 11.56
C GLY A 79 -0.29 -5.84 11.78
N ASP A 80 -0.94 -6.72 12.53
CA ASP A 80 -0.48 -8.08 12.83
C ASP A 80 -1.14 -9.16 11.95
N TYR A 81 -1.99 -8.75 11.01
CA TYR A 81 -2.78 -9.67 10.19
C TYR A 81 -2.15 -9.86 8.81
N ASN A 82 -1.80 -11.11 8.51
CA ASN A 82 -1.36 -11.52 7.18
C ASN A 82 -2.57 -11.83 6.31
N PHE A 83 -2.63 -11.20 5.16
CA PHE A 83 -3.64 -11.41 4.16
C PHE A 83 -3.00 -11.96 2.89
N VAL A 84 -3.77 -12.80 2.20
CA VAL A 84 -3.42 -13.32 0.89
C VAL A 84 -4.31 -12.61 -0.14
N ASP A 85 -3.77 -12.39 -1.34
CA ASP A 85 -4.50 -11.95 -2.53
C ASP A 85 -4.92 -10.46 -2.58
N ALA A 86 -4.05 -9.52 -2.19
CA ALA A 86 -4.25 -8.11 -2.60
C ALA A 86 -4.12 -7.99 -4.11
N MET A 87 -5.14 -7.45 -4.77
CA MET A 87 -5.13 -7.18 -6.20
C MET A 87 -4.35 -5.89 -6.48
N LEU A 88 -3.28 -5.99 -7.26
CA LEU A 88 -2.54 -4.83 -7.74
C LEU A 88 -3.15 -4.35 -9.06
N ASP A 89 -3.67 -3.13 -9.07
CA ASP A 89 -4.24 -2.48 -10.24
C ASP A 89 -3.51 -1.17 -10.53
N LEU A 90 -2.49 -1.22 -11.38
CA LEU A 90 -1.71 -0.03 -11.77
C LEU A 90 -2.54 1.02 -12.54
N GLY A 91 -3.77 0.67 -12.97
CA GLY A 91 -4.71 1.61 -13.56
C GLY A 91 -5.60 2.32 -12.54
N ALA A 92 -5.65 1.83 -11.30
CA ALA A 92 -6.39 2.46 -10.22
C ALA A 92 -5.61 3.65 -9.65
N SER A 93 -6.30 4.75 -9.39
CA SER A 93 -5.70 5.93 -8.77
C SER A 93 -5.88 5.97 -7.25
N ILE A 94 -6.55 4.96 -6.69
CA ILE A 94 -6.95 4.89 -5.28
C ILE A 94 -6.85 3.44 -4.78
N ASN A 95 -6.63 3.27 -3.47
CA ASN A 95 -6.69 1.97 -2.84
C ASN A 95 -8.07 1.71 -2.25
N ILE A 96 -8.57 0.48 -2.39
CA ILE A 96 -9.88 0.06 -1.88
C ILE A 96 -9.70 -1.05 -0.86
N MET A 97 -10.44 -0.95 0.25
CA MET A 97 -10.52 -1.98 1.27
C MET A 97 -11.97 -2.44 1.43
N SER A 98 -12.19 -3.76 1.43
CA SER A 98 -13.52 -4.29 1.72
C SER A 98 -13.91 -4.12 3.20
N THR A 99 -15.21 -4.02 3.46
CA THR A 99 -15.77 -4.06 4.82
C THR A 99 -15.34 -5.28 5.62
N SER A 100 -15.12 -6.43 4.96
CA SER A 100 -14.68 -7.66 5.62
C SER A 100 -13.24 -7.57 6.16
N ILE A 101 -12.31 -6.98 5.41
CA ILE A 101 -10.94 -6.72 5.88
C ILE A 101 -10.99 -5.69 7.00
N TYR A 102 -11.72 -4.61 6.79
CA TYR A 102 -11.88 -3.55 7.78
C TYR A 102 -12.35 -4.09 9.15
N LYS A 103 -13.41 -4.91 9.16
CA LYS A 103 -13.94 -5.56 10.38
C LYS A 103 -12.92 -6.49 11.03
N SER A 104 -12.07 -7.15 10.23
CA SER A 104 -11.04 -8.07 10.73
C SER A 104 -9.90 -7.35 11.46
N LEU A 105 -9.60 -6.10 11.08
CA LEU A 105 -8.56 -5.28 11.70
C LEU A 105 -8.95 -4.72 13.07
N LYS A 106 -10.18 -4.97 13.55
CA LYS A 106 -10.73 -4.43 14.81
C LYS A 106 -10.54 -2.91 14.94
N CYS A 107 -10.56 -2.21 13.80
CA CYS A 107 -10.48 -0.76 13.77
C CYS A 107 -11.69 -0.14 14.50
N LYS A 108 -11.52 1.11 14.94
CA LYS A 108 -12.56 1.89 15.63
C LYS A 108 -13.81 2.09 14.76
N ASP A 109 -14.81 2.80 15.25
CA ASP A 109 -15.95 3.15 14.41
C ASP A 109 -15.51 4.03 13.22
N LEU A 110 -16.13 3.76 12.06
CA LEU A 110 -15.86 4.49 10.82
C LEU A 110 -16.54 5.85 10.87
N GLU A 111 -15.77 6.91 10.60
CA GLU A 111 -16.34 8.22 10.31
C GLU A 111 -16.91 8.23 8.89
N PRO A 112 -18.24 8.40 8.70
CA PRO A 112 -18.84 8.30 7.39
C PRO A 112 -18.34 9.40 6.44
N THR A 113 -18.04 9.02 5.19
CA THR A 113 -17.70 10.01 4.15
C THR A 113 -18.90 10.31 3.24
N ARG A 114 -19.02 11.57 2.81
CA ARG A 114 -20.02 12.02 1.82
C ARG A 114 -19.49 11.97 0.38
N MET A 115 -18.25 11.50 0.19
CA MET A 115 -17.64 11.36 -1.13
C MET A 115 -18.29 10.22 -1.92
N THR A 116 -18.23 10.30 -3.25
CA THR A 116 -18.53 9.19 -4.14
C THR A 116 -17.34 8.88 -5.04
N ILE A 117 -17.25 7.64 -5.52
CA ILE A 117 -16.22 7.15 -6.43
C ILE A 117 -16.91 6.64 -7.67
N GLN A 118 -16.40 7.01 -8.85
CA GLN A 118 -16.80 6.41 -10.10
C GLN A 118 -15.84 5.28 -10.47
N LEU A 119 -16.36 4.07 -10.62
CA LEU A 119 -15.59 2.89 -11.01
C LEU A 119 -15.39 2.84 -12.53
N ALA A 120 -14.50 1.97 -13.00
CA ALA A 120 -14.21 1.79 -14.43
C ALA A 120 -15.44 1.36 -15.25
N ASN A 121 -16.38 0.65 -14.64
CA ASN A 121 -17.67 0.30 -15.25
C ASN A 121 -18.69 1.46 -15.23
N ARG A 122 -18.25 2.67 -14.85
CA ARG A 122 -19.02 3.91 -14.71
C ARG A 122 -20.06 3.91 -13.59
N SER A 123 -20.14 2.86 -12.77
CA SER A 123 -20.99 2.87 -11.59
C SER A 123 -20.43 3.86 -10.57
N VAL A 124 -21.33 4.45 -9.79
CA VAL A 124 -20.98 5.39 -8.72
C VAL A 124 -21.26 4.70 -7.39
N VAL A 125 -20.25 4.64 -6.53
CA VAL A 125 -20.33 4.02 -5.21
C VAL A 125 -19.97 5.04 -4.13
N GLN A 126 -20.66 4.99 -3.00
CA GLN A 126 -20.31 5.78 -1.82
C GLN A 126 -19.49 4.91 -0.86
N PRO A 127 -18.24 5.27 -0.56
CA PRO A 127 -17.48 4.61 0.50
C PRO A 127 -18.17 4.78 1.84
N LEU A 128 -18.09 3.75 2.67
CA LEU A 128 -18.51 3.86 4.06
C LEU A 128 -17.62 4.85 4.79
N SER A 129 -16.33 4.87 4.48
CA SER A 129 -15.35 5.77 5.11
C SER A 129 -14.02 5.77 4.36
N VAL A 130 -13.10 6.60 4.83
CA VAL A 130 -11.71 6.67 4.39
C VAL A 130 -10.82 6.36 5.58
N LEU A 131 -9.96 5.37 5.42
CA LEU A 131 -8.96 4.99 6.42
C LEU A 131 -7.60 5.55 5.98
N GLU A 132 -7.16 6.59 6.68
CA GLU A 132 -5.90 7.28 6.38
C GLU A 132 -4.72 6.65 7.11
N ASP A 133 -3.54 6.77 6.51
CA ASP A 133 -2.24 6.44 7.11
C ASP A 133 -2.15 4.98 7.61
N VAL A 134 -2.64 4.04 6.80
CA VAL A 134 -2.54 2.59 7.07
C VAL A 134 -1.17 2.08 6.67
N LEU A 135 -0.48 1.44 7.61
CA LEU A 135 0.78 0.74 7.33
C LEU A 135 0.48 -0.62 6.69
N VAL A 136 0.94 -0.80 5.46
CA VAL A 136 0.86 -2.04 4.70
C VAL A 136 2.27 -2.53 4.42
N GLN A 137 2.57 -3.74 4.86
CA GLN A 137 3.83 -4.40 4.56
C GLN A 137 3.65 -5.36 3.39
N VAL A 138 4.52 -5.25 2.38
CA VAL A 138 4.64 -6.18 1.26
C VAL A 138 6.09 -6.64 1.25
N ASP A 139 6.30 -7.94 1.47
CA ASP A 139 7.62 -8.51 1.72
C ASP A 139 8.37 -7.74 2.84
N GLU A 140 9.50 -7.12 2.50
CA GLU A 140 10.33 -6.33 3.42
C GLU A 140 10.01 -4.83 3.40
N LEU A 141 9.13 -4.39 2.50
CA LEU A 141 8.79 -2.98 2.29
C LEU A 141 7.52 -2.59 3.03
N ILE A 142 7.53 -1.40 3.62
CA ILE A 142 6.39 -0.85 4.36
C ILE A 142 5.92 0.42 3.66
N PHE A 143 4.65 0.43 3.31
CA PHE A 143 3.94 1.51 2.64
C PHE A 143 2.93 2.12 3.59
N LEU A 144 2.79 3.45 3.54
CA LEU A 144 1.75 4.18 4.23
C LEU A 144 0.70 4.60 3.21
N LEU A 145 -0.50 4.02 3.31
CA LEU A 145 -1.53 4.12 2.29
C LEU A 145 -2.87 4.57 2.90
N ASP A 146 -3.65 5.27 2.08
CA ASP A 146 -5.02 5.61 2.40
C ASP A 146 -5.96 4.66 1.65
N PHE A 147 -7.01 4.20 2.32
CA PHE A 147 -7.98 3.25 1.78
C PHE A 147 -9.41 3.79 1.81
N TYR A 148 -10.13 3.60 0.72
CA TYR A 148 -11.57 3.79 0.67
C TYR A 148 -12.26 2.48 1.06
N VAL A 149 -13.04 2.52 2.14
CA VAL A 149 -13.74 1.33 2.64
C VAL A 149 -15.06 1.18 1.89
N LEU A 150 -15.18 0.12 1.08
CA LEU A 150 -16.38 -0.20 0.32
C LEU A 150 -17.08 -1.44 0.86
N ASP A 151 -18.41 -1.42 0.87
CA ASP A 151 -19.20 -2.61 1.13
C ASP A 151 -19.31 -3.45 -0.14
N ILE A 152 -18.40 -4.40 -0.26
CA ILE A 152 -18.32 -5.32 -1.39
C ILE A 152 -18.94 -6.63 -0.90
N GLU A 153 -20.14 -6.96 -1.39
CA GLU A 153 -20.79 -8.24 -1.09
C GLU A 153 -19.90 -9.39 -1.57
N ASN A 154 -19.53 -10.29 -0.65
CA ASN A 154 -18.81 -11.50 -0.99
C ASN A 154 -19.84 -12.52 -1.51
N GLU A 155 -20.14 -12.52 -2.81
CA GLU A 155 -21.15 -13.43 -3.38
C GLU A 155 -20.83 -14.93 -3.21
N THR A 156 -19.66 -15.31 -2.69
CA THR A 156 -19.46 -16.67 -2.15
C THR A 156 -18.49 -16.67 -0.95
N PRO A 157 -18.66 -17.61 0.01
CA PRO A 157 -17.78 -17.74 1.18
C PRO A 157 -16.36 -18.25 0.85
N ARG A 158 -16.04 -18.51 -0.43
CA ARG A 158 -14.68 -18.83 -0.87
C ARG A 158 -13.89 -17.53 -1.11
N LYS A 159 -13.51 -16.90 0.00
CA LYS A 159 -12.22 -16.24 0.24
C LYS A 159 -11.60 -15.47 -0.93
N ARG A 160 -12.15 -14.31 -1.27
CA ARG A 160 -11.30 -13.22 -1.78
C ARG A 160 -11.61 -11.95 -1.00
N SER A 161 -10.90 -11.80 0.10
CA SER A 161 -10.76 -10.53 0.79
C SER A 161 -10.21 -9.53 -0.25
N THR A 162 -11.05 -8.65 -0.79
CA THR A 162 -10.64 -7.79 -1.89
C THR A 162 -10.02 -6.52 -1.32
N LEU A 163 -8.69 -6.50 -1.22
CA LEU A 163 -7.90 -5.28 -1.14
C LEU A 163 -7.42 -4.94 -2.55
N ILE A 164 -7.61 -3.70 -2.98
CA ILE A 164 -7.06 -3.20 -4.24
C ILE A 164 -6.00 -2.16 -3.92
N LEU A 165 -4.81 -2.35 -4.49
CA LEU A 165 -3.70 -1.41 -4.42
C LEU A 165 -3.52 -0.74 -5.79
N GLY A 166 -3.61 0.58 -5.82
CA GLY A 166 -3.44 1.43 -7.01
C GLY A 166 -2.11 2.15 -7.05
#